data_AF-A0A8J7K5W5-F1
#
_entry.id   AF-A0A8J7K5W5-F1
#
_cell.length_a   1.000
_cell.length_b   1.000
_cell.length_c   1.000
_cell.angle_alpha   90.00
_cell.angle_beta   90.00
_cell.angle_gamma   90.00
#
_symmetry.space_group_name_H-M   'P 1'
#
loop_
_entity.id
_entity.type
_entity.pdbx_description
1 polymer ?
#
loop_
_entity_poly.entity_id
_entity_poly.type
_entity_poly.pdbx_seq_one_letter_code
_entity_poly.pdbx_strand_id
1 'polypeptide(L)'
;MVRRLVLHGGVSILTSLVVAGLGSASAVEPFCQNRLEANSDQTNVSNVRNSANPNFLVMGGGGAPSYNEIALEKNVLYFQRTLQALGFNPAAVSLFFANGTDGQATVRYRNGQKDLFKVPEIPYLTGASTLSNFQNWMQRTLQTNDQRPIFFYFTGHGYRNPRNLDNNAMILWQEELLSVQQFAASLDQLPQTVPVVAMMSQCYSGSFANFIYQGGDPRRPVALQTRCGFFATIKSRPSVGCTPEVNEADYRDYSSSFFAGLSGQDRTGQRVASADYNRDGRVSYAEAHAFAKVDEQSTDLPVSTLEVWLQEQAGRSHQQILAQPMVTLLATARPEQRYVVESLMQRFGMNKTQSFLETGQAVASRMPPSSEQQAYLTRLGMELINIGMEKQLREQGNTMQIATIDRLIACESRSW
;
A
#
# COMPACT_ATOMS: atom_id res chain seq x y z
N MET A 1 -57.79 -15.02 9.92
CA MET A 1 -58.89 -14.49 10.75
C MET A 1 -58.82 -12.97 10.68
N VAL A 2 -59.56 -12.31 9.76
CA VAL A 2 -60.97 -11.85 9.90
C VAL A 2 -61.01 -10.71 10.94
N ARG A 3 -61.37 -9.44 10.65
CA ARG A 3 -62.57 -8.90 9.98
C ARG A 3 -62.34 -7.39 9.66
N ARG A 4 -62.59 -6.95 8.42
CA ARG A 4 -63.74 -6.14 7.94
C ARG A 4 -63.91 -4.73 8.57
N LEU A 5 -63.90 -3.72 7.70
CA LEU A 5 -65.03 -2.79 7.58
C LEU A 5 -65.35 -2.58 6.08
N VAL A 6 -66.62 -2.31 5.80
CA VAL A 6 -67.33 -2.58 4.54
C VAL A 6 -68.08 -1.33 4.09
N LEU A 7 -67.97 -1.04 2.78
CA LEU A 7 -68.92 -0.45 1.79
C LEU A 7 -69.67 0.86 2.09
N HIS A 8 -69.81 1.70 1.05
CA HIS A 8 -71.02 2.06 0.27
C HIS A 8 -70.52 2.80 -1.00
N GLY A 9 -70.77 2.37 -2.26
CA GLY A 9 -72.03 2.41 -3.03
C GLY A 9 -72.03 3.69 -3.91
N GLY A 10 -72.32 3.75 -5.22
CA GLY A 10 -72.81 2.85 -6.27
C GLY A 10 -72.48 3.46 -7.67
N VAL A 11 -72.46 2.67 -8.76
CA VAL A 11 -73.52 2.53 -9.80
C VAL A 11 -73.66 3.79 -10.67
N SER A 12 -73.69 3.82 -12.01
CA SER A 12 -73.57 2.92 -13.17
C SER A 12 -73.72 3.85 -14.43
N ILE A 13 -73.30 3.57 -15.67
CA ILE A 13 -74.14 3.01 -16.77
C ILE A 13 -73.46 3.28 -18.15
N LEU A 14 -73.40 2.24 -19.00
CA LEU A 14 -73.51 2.17 -20.49
C LEU A 14 -72.53 2.96 -21.41
N THR A 15 -72.06 2.52 -22.59
CA THR A 15 -72.06 1.28 -23.41
C THR A 15 -71.21 1.58 -24.67
N SER A 16 -70.58 0.54 -25.27
CA SER A 16 -70.46 0.21 -26.72
C SER A 16 -70.11 1.32 -27.76
N LEU A 17 -69.37 1.12 -28.86
CA LEU A 17 -69.20 -0.02 -29.77
C LEU A 17 -68.04 0.27 -30.76
N VAL A 18 -67.62 -0.80 -31.43
CA VAL A 18 -66.58 -1.03 -32.44
C VAL A 18 -66.80 -0.30 -33.78
N VAL A 19 -65.73 -0.04 -34.57
CA VAL A 19 -65.52 -0.51 -35.97
C VAL A 19 -64.39 0.28 -36.68
N ALA A 20 -63.62 -0.49 -37.46
CA ALA A 20 -62.40 -0.16 -38.20
C ALA A 20 -62.63 0.51 -39.57
N GLY A 21 -61.55 1.06 -40.14
CA GLY A 21 -61.23 0.83 -41.57
C GLY A 21 -60.74 2.03 -42.40
N LEU A 22 -59.65 1.75 -43.16
CA LEU A 22 -59.18 2.40 -44.40
C LEU A 22 -58.44 3.74 -44.20
N GLY A 23 -57.24 4.03 -44.72
CA GLY A 23 -56.47 3.44 -45.82
C GLY A 23 -56.23 4.53 -46.88
N SER A 24 -55.03 5.11 -46.96
CA SER A 24 -54.53 5.78 -48.17
C SER A 24 -53.07 6.21 -48.03
N ALA A 25 -52.29 5.89 -49.06
CA ALA A 25 -50.90 6.21 -49.26
C ALA A 25 -50.67 7.67 -49.70
N SER A 26 -49.54 8.25 -49.30
CA SER A 26 -48.80 9.24 -50.10
C SER A 26 -47.38 9.38 -49.57
N ALA A 27 -46.41 9.04 -50.40
CA ALA A 27 -44.99 9.25 -50.17
C ALA A 27 -44.62 10.71 -50.42
N VAL A 28 -43.86 11.31 -49.50
CA VAL A 28 -42.83 12.35 -49.77
C VAL A 28 -41.85 12.33 -48.58
N GLU A 29 -40.60 11.91 -48.81
CA GLU A 29 -39.47 12.13 -47.87
C GLU A 29 -39.13 13.63 -47.82
N PRO A 30 -38.71 14.15 -46.65
CA PRO A 30 -37.28 14.46 -46.55
C PRO A 30 -36.69 14.32 -45.13
N PHE A 31 -35.40 13.97 -45.12
CA PHE A 31 -34.36 14.42 -44.18
C PHE A 31 -34.62 14.36 -42.65
N CYS A 32 -34.09 13.28 -42.07
CA CYS A 32 -33.50 13.08 -40.74
C CYS A 32 -33.88 14.04 -39.60
N GLN A 33 -34.80 13.58 -38.75
CA GLN A 33 -34.91 13.94 -37.34
C GLN A 33 -34.90 12.69 -36.44
N ASN A 34 -34.43 12.92 -35.21
CA ASN A 34 -34.02 11.96 -34.19
C ASN A 34 -35.12 11.03 -33.64
N ARG A 35 -34.62 9.89 -33.12
CA ARG A 35 -34.87 9.28 -31.79
C ARG A 35 -35.88 8.14 -31.65
N LEU A 36 -35.34 7.11 -30.99
CA LEU A 36 -35.95 6.12 -30.09
C LEU A 36 -36.69 4.96 -30.72
N GLU A 37 -36.00 3.83 -30.84
CA GLU A 37 -36.52 2.58 -30.29
C GLU A 37 -35.36 1.72 -29.78
N ALA A 38 -35.62 1.10 -28.63
CA ALA A 38 -34.66 0.42 -27.79
C ALA A 38 -34.08 -0.81 -28.51
N ASN A 39 -32.75 -0.84 -28.63
CA ASN A 39 -32.03 -2.10 -28.80
C ASN A 39 -31.11 -2.27 -27.59
N SER A 40 -31.44 -3.27 -26.78
CA SER A 40 -30.68 -3.70 -25.63
C SER A 40 -29.39 -4.36 -26.10
N ASP A 41 -28.39 -3.55 -26.44
CA ASP A 41 -27.03 -4.03 -26.60
C ASP A 41 -26.41 -4.15 -25.21
N GLN A 42 -26.50 -5.36 -24.66
CA GLN A 42 -25.63 -5.83 -23.59
C GLN A 42 -24.19 -5.94 -24.13
N THR A 43 -23.55 -4.80 -24.40
CA THR A 43 -22.11 -4.75 -24.61
C THR A 43 -21.41 -4.90 -23.26
N ASN A 44 -21.13 -6.16 -22.91
CA ASN A 44 -19.99 -6.64 -22.12
C ASN A 44 -19.21 -5.55 -21.33
N VAL A 45 -19.74 -5.13 -20.18
CA VAL A 45 -19.00 -4.37 -19.14
C VAL A 45 -18.36 -5.34 -18.13
N SER A 46 -17.90 -6.51 -18.60
CA SER A 46 -17.47 -7.62 -17.75
C SER A 46 -16.02 -8.06 -17.97
N ASN A 47 -15.24 -7.40 -18.83
CA ASN A 47 -13.88 -7.87 -19.18
C ASN A 47 -12.71 -6.98 -18.71
N VAL A 48 -12.85 -6.27 -17.58
CA VAL A 48 -11.71 -5.75 -16.81
C VAL A 48 -11.76 -6.28 -15.37
N ARG A 49 -11.84 -7.60 -15.24
CA ARG A 49 -11.70 -8.32 -13.96
C ARG A 49 -10.83 -9.56 -14.13
N ASN A 50 -9.63 -9.39 -14.67
CA ASN A 50 -8.65 -10.46 -14.69
C ASN A 50 -7.24 -9.90 -14.47
N SER A 51 -7.03 -9.15 -13.38
CA SER A 51 -5.74 -9.23 -12.71
C SER A 51 -5.77 -10.50 -11.89
N ALA A 52 -5.08 -11.54 -12.36
CA ALA A 52 -4.98 -12.79 -11.60
C ALA A 52 -4.55 -12.48 -10.15
N ASN A 53 -5.27 -13.06 -9.18
CA ASN A 53 -4.98 -12.90 -7.75
C ASN A 53 -3.47 -13.06 -7.50
N PRO A 54 -2.81 -12.11 -6.82
CA PRO A 54 -1.39 -12.18 -6.63
C PRO A 54 -1.02 -13.41 -5.79
N ASN A 55 0.21 -13.89 -6.01
CA ASN A 55 0.90 -14.78 -5.09
C ASN A 55 1.34 -13.99 -3.86
N PHE A 56 0.67 -14.22 -2.74
CA PHE A 56 1.06 -13.65 -1.46
C PHE A 56 2.17 -14.50 -0.84
N LEU A 57 3.33 -13.88 -0.61
CA LEU A 57 4.41 -14.41 0.21
C LEU A 57 4.53 -13.54 1.46
N VAL A 58 4.36 -14.14 2.63
CA VAL A 58 4.51 -13.45 3.92
C VAL A 58 5.63 -14.12 4.68
N MET A 59 6.59 -13.32 5.15
CA MET A 59 7.63 -13.75 6.07
C MET A 59 7.59 -12.85 7.31
N GLY A 60 7.49 -13.45 8.50
CA GLY A 60 7.46 -12.65 9.71
C GLY A 60 8.04 -13.32 10.94
N GLY A 61 7.96 -12.61 12.06
CA GLY A 61 8.48 -13.04 13.36
C GLY A 61 9.94 -12.64 13.61
N GLY A 62 10.43 -13.03 14.78
CA GLY A 62 11.78 -12.76 15.25
C GLY A 62 12.85 -13.69 14.67
N GLY A 63 14.13 -13.37 14.91
CA GLY A 63 15.24 -14.28 14.63
C GLY A 63 15.45 -15.35 15.71
N ALA A 64 15.09 -15.02 16.95
CA ALA A 64 15.19 -15.88 18.12
C ALA A 64 14.01 -15.63 19.06
N PRO A 65 13.71 -16.53 20.03
CA PRO A 65 12.64 -16.33 20.98
C PRO A 65 12.70 -14.98 21.71
N SER A 66 13.90 -14.52 22.07
CA SER A 66 14.11 -13.27 22.82
C SER A 66 13.60 -12.01 22.11
N TYR A 67 13.36 -12.05 20.81
CA TYR A 67 12.78 -10.95 20.02
C TYR A 67 11.86 -11.48 18.92
N ASN A 68 11.08 -12.50 19.25
CA ASN A 68 9.95 -12.92 18.44
C ASN A 68 8.66 -12.43 19.10
N GLU A 69 8.44 -11.12 19.06
CA GLU A 69 7.38 -10.47 19.83
C GLU A 69 5.98 -10.79 19.31
N ILE A 70 5.01 -10.83 20.23
CA ILE A 70 3.60 -11.05 19.92
C ILE A 70 3.04 -10.02 18.94
N ALA A 71 3.54 -8.78 18.93
CA ALA A 71 3.13 -7.78 17.94
C ALA A 71 3.34 -8.26 16.49
N LEU A 72 4.42 -8.99 16.22
CA LEU A 72 4.70 -9.54 14.89
C LEU A 72 3.68 -10.61 14.48
N GLU A 73 3.28 -11.47 15.41
CA GLU A 73 2.18 -12.43 15.19
C GLU A 73 0.87 -11.68 14.93
N LYS A 74 0.57 -10.63 15.70
CA LYS A 74 -0.65 -9.84 15.54
C LYS A 74 -0.69 -9.08 14.21
N ASN A 75 0.46 -8.68 13.68
CA ASN A 75 0.56 -8.04 12.36
C ASN A 75 0.19 -9.02 11.24
N VAL A 76 0.66 -10.26 11.32
CA VAL A 76 0.26 -11.34 10.41
C VAL A 76 -1.23 -11.64 10.51
N LEU A 77 -1.78 -11.76 11.73
CA LEU A 77 -3.20 -12.00 11.93
C LEU A 77 -4.06 -10.85 11.39
N TYR A 78 -3.63 -9.61 11.56
CA TYR A 78 -4.31 -8.46 10.98
C TYR A 78 -4.28 -8.50 9.45
N PHE A 79 -3.12 -8.81 8.86
CA PHE A 79 -3.01 -8.99 7.41
C PHE A 79 -3.97 -10.07 6.88
N GLN A 80 -4.14 -11.20 7.58
CA GLN A 80 -5.12 -12.22 7.20
C GLN A 80 -6.57 -11.68 7.24
N ARG A 81 -6.93 -10.86 8.23
CA ARG A 81 -8.24 -10.19 8.29
C ARG A 81 -8.42 -9.19 7.16
N THR A 82 -7.39 -8.40 6.84
CA THR A 82 -7.36 -7.49 5.69
C THR A 82 -7.62 -8.23 4.39
N LEU A 83 -6.95 -9.37 4.17
CA LEU A 83 -7.19 -10.22 3.00
C LEU A 83 -8.64 -10.70 2.93
N GLN A 84 -9.21 -11.19 4.04
CA GLN A 84 -10.61 -11.62 4.08
C GLN A 84 -11.58 -10.46 3.78
N ALA A 85 -11.35 -9.29 4.36
CA ALA A 85 -12.16 -8.09 4.12
C ALA A 85 -12.15 -7.66 2.65
N LEU A 86 -11.03 -7.90 1.96
CA LEU A 86 -10.84 -7.63 0.53
C LEU A 86 -11.24 -8.81 -0.38
N GLY A 87 -11.80 -9.89 0.19
CA GLY A 87 -12.31 -11.04 -0.58
C GLY A 87 -11.26 -12.10 -0.96
N PHE A 88 -10.05 -12.03 -0.40
CA PHE A 88 -8.99 -13.02 -0.59
C PHE A 88 -9.07 -14.13 0.46
N ASN A 89 -8.64 -15.34 0.08
CA ASN A 89 -8.57 -16.49 0.97
C ASN A 89 -7.19 -16.56 1.66
N PRO A 90 -7.10 -16.38 3.00
CA PRO A 90 -5.82 -16.49 3.71
C PRO A 90 -5.14 -17.85 3.58
N ALA A 91 -5.89 -18.93 3.31
CA ALA A 91 -5.31 -20.27 3.11
C ALA A 91 -4.51 -20.40 1.81
N ALA A 92 -4.65 -19.45 0.87
CA ALA A 92 -3.88 -19.42 -0.37
C ALA A 92 -2.53 -18.67 -0.23
N VAL A 93 -2.25 -18.10 0.96
CA VAL A 93 -1.02 -17.35 1.24
C VAL A 93 0.11 -18.31 1.58
N SER A 94 1.29 -18.10 0.99
CA SER A 94 2.52 -18.74 1.47
C SER A 94 3.03 -17.97 2.69
N LEU A 95 2.76 -18.49 3.89
CA LEU A 95 2.98 -17.78 5.15
C LEU A 95 4.05 -18.47 5.99
N PHE A 96 5.16 -17.80 6.22
CA PHE A 96 6.26 -18.28 7.06
C PHE A 96 6.44 -17.36 8.27
N PHE A 97 6.57 -17.93 9.48
CA PHE A 97 6.68 -17.15 10.71
C PHE A 97 7.63 -17.81 11.70
N ALA A 98 8.69 -17.10 12.13
CA ALA A 98 9.64 -17.55 13.16
C ALA A 98 10.01 -19.05 13.05
N ASN A 99 9.79 -19.83 14.11
CA ASN A 99 9.99 -21.29 14.19
C ASN A 99 8.95 -22.13 13.42
N GLY A 100 7.91 -21.52 12.86
CA GLY A 100 6.90 -22.22 12.09
C GLY A 100 6.01 -23.12 12.95
N THR A 101 5.85 -24.35 12.51
CA THR A 101 4.91 -25.33 13.09
C THR A 101 5.61 -26.40 13.94
N ASP A 102 6.78 -26.09 14.51
CA ASP A 102 7.56 -27.07 15.29
C ASP A 102 7.04 -27.30 16.72
N GLY A 103 6.01 -26.55 17.13
CA GLY A 103 5.35 -26.68 18.43
C GLY A 103 6.08 -26.01 19.59
N GLN A 104 7.22 -25.34 19.37
CA GLN A 104 7.95 -24.64 20.42
C GLN A 104 7.29 -23.31 20.78
N ALA A 105 7.31 -22.99 22.08
CA ALA A 105 6.85 -21.72 22.60
C ALA A 105 7.94 -20.65 22.40
N THR A 106 7.82 -19.89 21.32
CA THR A 106 8.83 -18.90 20.90
C THR A 106 8.26 -17.49 20.80
N VAL A 107 6.93 -17.32 20.75
CA VAL A 107 6.31 -15.99 20.66
C VAL A 107 6.36 -15.34 22.04
N ARG A 108 7.18 -14.31 22.15
CA ARG A 108 7.42 -13.54 23.37
C ARG A 108 6.31 -12.53 23.59
N TYR A 109 5.73 -12.53 24.78
CA TYR A 109 4.77 -11.52 25.22
C TYR A 109 5.00 -11.16 26.68
N ARG A 110 4.52 -9.99 27.08
CA ARG A 110 4.70 -9.47 28.44
C ARG A 110 3.47 -9.67 29.30
N ASN A 111 3.66 -10.16 30.52
CA ASN A 111 2.67 -10.19 31.58
C ASN A 111 3.24 -9.50 32.83
N GLY A 112 2.83 -8.25 33.07
CA GLY A 112 3.46 -7.38 34.07
C GLY A 112 4.91 -7.07 33.69
N GLN A 113 5.86 -7.44 34.54
CA GLN A 113 7.30 -7.29 34.25
C GLN A 113 7.97 -8.57 33.71
N LYS A 114 7.22 -9.66 33.54
CA LYS A 114 7.75 -10.95 33.10
C LYS A 114 7.50 -11.16 31.62
N ASP A 115 8.55 -11.57 30.92
CA ASP A 115 8.43 -12.09 29.56
C ASP A 115 8.05 -13.58 29.63
N LEU A 116 7.02 -13.94 28.88
CA LEU A 116 6.49 -15.29 28.72
C LEU A 116 6.53 -15.67 27.24
N PHE A 117 6.43 -16.96 26.97
CA PHE A 117 6.48 -17.49 25.61
C PHE A 117 5.26 -18.38 25.33
N LYS A 118 4.71 -18.26 24.13
CA LYS A 118 3.65 -19.15 23.62
C LYS A 118 4.00 -19.69 22.23
N VAL A 119 3.30 -20.74 21.83
CA VAL A 119 3.38 -21.27 20.47
C VAL A 119 2.71 -20.25 19.51
N PRO A 120 3.23 -20.05 18.28
CA PRO A 120 2.53 -19.28 17.27
C PRO A 120 1.10 -19.79 17.02
N GLU A 121 0.12 -18.90 17.05
CA GLU A 121 -1.31 -19.17 16.82
C GLU A 121 -1.75 -18.48 15.53
N ILE A 122 -1.18 -18.92 14.41
CA ILE A 122 -1.39 -18.34 13.09
C ILE A 122 -2.07 -19.38 12.19
N PRO A 123 -3.34 -19.17 11.78
CA PRO A 123 -4.00 -20.06 10.82
C PRO A 123 -3.21 -20.19 9.51
N TYR A 124 -3.21 -21.38 8.91
CA TYR A 124 -2.58 -21.65 7.61
C TYR A 124 -1.07 -21.39 7.55
N LEU A 125 -0.37 -21.43 8.70
CA LEU A 125 1.08 -21.28 8.75
C LEU A 125 1.76 -22.38 7.91
N THR A 126 2.51 -21.97 6.89
CA THR A 126 3.20 -22.87 5.95
C THR A 126 4.47 -23.45 6.56
N GLY A 127 5.20 -22.68 7.37
CA GLY A 127 6.42 -23.14 8.02
C GLY A 127 7.23 -22.03 8.68
N ALA A 128 8.49 -22.33 8.99
CA ALA A 128 9.42 -21.40 9.62
C ALA A 128 9.88 -20.30 8.66
N SER A 129 10.08 -19.08 9.16
CA SER A 129 10.61 -17.94 8.39
C SER A 129 12.13 -18.05 8.26
N THR A 130 12.62 -18.98 7.43
CA THR A 130 14.05 -19.26 7.22
C THR A 130 14.48 -18.92 5.80
N LEU A 131 15.79 -18.74 5.59
CA LEU A 131 16.36 -18.54 4.25
C LEU A 131 16.08 -19.74 3.34
N SER A 132 16.20 -20.95 3.88
CA SER A 132 15.88 -22.19 3.16
C SER A 132 14.43 -22.21 2.66
N ASN A 133 13.46 -21.83 3.49
CA ASN A 133 12.06 -21.79 3.08
C ASN A 133 11.77 -20.70 2.04
N PHE A 134 12.42 -19.55 2.15
CA PHE A 134 12.38 -18.52 1.11
C PHE A 134 12.92 -19.04 -0.23
N GLN A 135 14.09 -19.68 -0.22
CA GLN A 135 14.71 -20.24 -1.42
C GLN A 135 13.85 -21.35 -2.04
N ASN A 136 13.29 -22.24 -1.22
CA ASN A 136 12.37 -23.29 -1.68
C ASN A 136 11.08 -22.71 -2.27
N TRP A 137 10.57 -21.61 -1.71
CA TRP A 137 9.43 -20.91 -2.29
C TRP A 137 9.79 -20.30 -3.66
N MET A 138 10.90 -19.58 -3.76
CA MET A 138 11.40 -19.01 -5.01
C MET A 138 11.60 -20.08 -6.10
N GLN A 139 12.24 -21.20 -5.74
CA GLN A 139 12.48 -22.31 -6.66
C GLN A 139 11.17 -22.92 -7.17
N ARG A 140 10.17 -23.11 -6.29
CA ARG A 140 8.84 -23.60 -6.71
C ARG A 140 8.16 -22.64 -7.67
N THR A 141 8.18 -21.34 -7.39
CA THR A 141 7.61 -20.30 -8.28
C THR A 141 8.25 -20.33 -9.67
N LEU A 142 9.57 -20.54 -9.75
CA LEU A 142 10.29 -20.68 -11.02
C LEU A 142 9.93 -21.99 -11.74
N GLN A 143 9.83 -23.11 -11.02
CA GLN A 143 9.52 -24.43 -11.58
C GLN A 143 8.09 -24.50 -12.12
N THR A 144 7.12 -23.90 -11.44
CA THR A 144 5.72 -23.86 -11.90
C THR A 144 5.49 -22.83 -13.00
N ASN A 145 6.51 -22.00 -13.29
CA ASN A 145 6.43 -20.88 -14.22
C ASN A 145 5.22 -19.97 -13.96
N ASP A 146 4.90 -19.75 -12.67
CA ASP A 146 3.73 -18.97 -12.29
C ASP A 146 3.91 -17.50 -12.71
N GLN A 147 3.01 -17.02 -13.56
CA GLN A 147 3.05 -15.67 -14.13
C GLN A 147 2.28 -14.65 -13.29
N ARG A 148 1.67 -15.05 -12.16
CA ARG A 148 0.89 -14.15 -11.32
C ARG A 148 1.78 -13.12 -10.63
N PRO A 149 1.30 -11.87 -10.45
CA PRO A 149 1.98 -10.87 -9.62
C PRO A 149 2.35 -11.42 -8.25
N ILE A 150 3.48 -11.00 -7.69
CA ILE A 150 3.86 -11.35 -6.31
C ILE A 150 3.60 -10.14 -5.43
N PHE A 151 2.93 -10.38 -4.31
CA PHE A 151 2.93 -9.44 -3.19
C PHE A 151 3.71 -10.03 -2.02
N PHE A 152 4.83 -9.41 -1.70
CA PHE A 152 5.70 -9.78 -0.60
C PHE A 152 5.42 -8.91 0.62
N TYR A 153 5.07 -9.51 1.76
CA TYR A 153 4.94 -8.81 3.03
C TYR A 153 5.98 -9.32 4.02
N PHE A 154 6.77 -8.39 4.57
CA PHE A 154 7.68 -8.67 5.67
C PHE A 154 7.30 -7.89 6.93
N THR A 155 7.18 -8.59 8.05
CA THR A 155 7.00 -7.99 9.38
C THR A 155 7.86 -8.72 10.41
N GLY A 156 8.91 -8.05 10.86
CA GLY A 156 9.95 -8.65 11.69
C GLY A 156 11.04 -7.66 12.02
N HIS A 157 12.24 -8.15 12.29
CA HIS A 157 13.38 -7.29 12.62
C HIS A 157 14.25 -6.99 11.40
N GLY A 158 14.90 -5.83 11.43
CA GLY A 158 15.84 -5.39 10.40
C GLY A 158 17.26 -5.23 10.97
N TYR A 159 18.24 -5.65 10.19
CA TYR A 159 19.66 -5.51 10.50
C TYR A 159 20.27 -4.35 9.69
N ARG A 160 20.87 -3.38 10.39
CA ARG A 160 21.63 -2.28 9.77
C ARG A 160 23.02 -2.75 9.40
N ASN A 161 23.37 -2.64 8.12
CA ASN A 161 24.72 -2.87 7.63
C ASN A 161 25.54 -1.58 7.76
N PRO A 162 26.48 -1.47 8.73
CA PRO A 162 27.22 -0.23 8.96
C PRO A 162 28.20 0.11 7.83
N ARG A 163 28.55 -0.87 6.98
CA ARG A 163 29.48 -0.68 5.85
C ARG A 163 28.77 -0.26 4.58
N ASN A 164 27.49 -0.60 4.43
CA ASN A 164 26.69 -0.28 3.25
C ASN A 164 25.20 -0.20 3.61
N LEU A 165 24.70 1.02 3.82
CA LEU A 165 23.28 1.24 4.15
C LEU A 165 22.33 0.92 2.98
N ASP A 166 22.84 0.78 1.76
CA ASP A 166 22.06 0.33 0.60
C ASP A 166 21.88 -1.19 0.55
N ASN A 167 22.54 -1.92 1.46
CA ASN A 167 22.46 -3.37 1.58
C ASN A 167 22.25 -3.82 3.03
N ASN A 168 21.22 -3.27 3.68
CA ASN A 168 20.72 -3.77 4.96
C ASN A 168 20.05 -5.15 4.77
N ALA A 169 19.59 -5.77 5.86
CA ALA A 169 18.98 -7.10 5.80
C ALA A 169 17.71 -7.23 6.64
N MET A 170 16.86 -8.18 6.23
CA MET A 170 15.86 -8.78 7.08
C MET A 170 16.55 -9.79 8.00
N ILE A 171 16.12 -9.86 9.26
CA ILE A 171 16.49 -10.94 10.18
C ILE A 171 15.40 -12.01 10.09
N LEU A 172 15.79 -13.20 9.66
CA LEU A 172 14.97 -14.40 9.59
C LEU A 172 15.24 -15.28 10.82
N TRP A 173 14.42 -16.31 11.01
CA TRP A 173 14.57 -17.28 12.10
C TRP A 173 15.97 -17.89 12.10
N GLN A 174 16.50 -18.18 13.30
CA GLN A 174 17.88 -18.64 13.54
C GLN A 174 18.96 -17.61 13.17
N GLU A 175 18.65 -16.32 13.26
CA GLU A 175 19.58 -15.23 12.93
C GLU A 175 20.07 -15.22 11.48
N GLU A 176 19.37 -15.91 10.58
CA GLU A 176 19.70 -15.86 9.17
C GLU A 176 19.43 -14.46 8.62
N LEU A 177 20.38 -13.89 7.89
CA LEU A 177 20.23 -12.58 7.26
C LEU A 177 19.90 -12.74 5.78
N LEU A 178 18.83 -12.06 5.33
CA LEU A 178 18.51 -11.89 3.93
C LEU A 178 18.66 -10.41 3.55
N SER A 179 19.79 -10.08 2.93
CA SER A 179 20.14 -8.71 2.52
C SER A 179 19.37 -8.24 1.28
N VAL A 180 19.33 -6.92 1.04
CA VAL A 180 18.73 -6.32 -0.16
C VAL A 180 19.28 -6.97 -1.44
N GLN A 181 20.59 -7.14 -1.53
CA GLN A 181 21.23 -7.72 -2.72
C GLN A 181 20.88 -9.20 -2.90
N GLN A 182 20.85 -9.99 -1.82
CA GLN A 182 20.43 -11.40 -1.89
C GLN A 182 18.95 -11.55 -2.28
N PHE A 183 18.09 -10.68 -1.74
CA PHE A 183 16.68 -10.62 -2.09
C PHE A 183 16.50 -10.25 -3.56
N ALA A 184 17.10 -9.16 -4.02
CA ALA A 184 17.02 -8.70 -5.40
C ALA A 184 17.62 -9.72 -6.39
N ALA A 185 18.73 -10.37 -6.05
CA ALA A 185 19.32 -11.43 -6.87
C ALA A 185 18.41 -12.67 -7.01
N SER A 186 17.56 -12.93 -6.01
CA SER A 186 16.53 -13.96 -6.11
C SER A 186 15.41 -13.53 -7.07
N LEU A 187 15.00 -12.26 -7.00
CA LEU A 187 13.99 -11.70 -7.92
C LEU A 187 14.50 -11.57 -9.35
N ASP A 188 15.80 -11.38 -9.57
CA ASP A 188 16.40 -11.31 -10.92
C ASP A 188 16.24 -12.61 -11.71
N GLN A 189 15.92 -13.72 -11.04
CA GLN A 189 15.66 -15.01 -11.68
C GLN A 189 14.21 -15.14 -12.19
N LEU A 190 13.29 -14.31 -11.70
CA LEU A 190 11.88 -14.36 -12.08
C LEU A 190 11.67 -13.82 -13.51
N PRO A 191 10.64 -14.29 -14.22
CA PRO A 191 10.25 -13.72 -15.52
C PRO A 191 9.97 -12.22 -15.41
N GLN A 192 10.36 -11.45 -16.43
CA GLN A 192 10.12 -10.00 -16.47
C GLN A 192 8.62 -9.63 -16.43
N THR A 193 7.77 -10.55 -16.86
CA THR A 193 6.30 -10.48 -16.86
C THR A 193 5.68 -10.61 -15.48
N VAL A 194 6.43 -11.07 -14.47
CA VAL A 194 5.95 -11.20 -13.08
C VAL A 194 6.29 -9.93 -12.31
N PRO A 195 5.33 -9.03 -12.03
CA PRO A 195 5.59 -7.86 -11.22
C PRO A 195 5.67 -8.23 -9.74
N VAL A 196 6.52 -7.53 -8.98
CA VAL A 196 6.72 -7.74 -7.55
C VAL A 196 6.40 -6.45 -6.80
N VAL A 197 5.47 -6.54 -5.85
CA VAL A 197 5.17 -5.47 -4.90
C VAL A 197 5.61 -5.91 -3.51
N ALA A 198 6.38 -5.08 -2.80
CA ALA A 198 6.83 -5.36 -1.44
C ALA A 198 6.22 -4.38 -0.43
N MET A 199 5.74 -4.88 0.70
CA MET A 199 5.40 -4.08 1.88
C MET A 199 6.25 -4.58 3.03
N MET A 200 7.00 -3.68 3.66
CA MET A 200 8.04 -4.05 4.63
C MET A 200 7.96 -3.16 5.86
N SER A 201 7.59 -3.77 6.99
CA SER A 201 7.45 -3.10 8.28
C SER A 201 8.49 -3.61 9.27
N GLN A 202 9.71 -3.06 9.13
CA GLN A 202 10.85 -3.32 9.99
C GLN A 202 11.82 -2.12 10.01
N CYS A 203 12.74 -2.14 10.98
CA CYS A 203 13.87 -1.21 11.04
C CYS A 203 14.67 -1.18 9.73
N TYR A 204 15.07 0.01 9.28
CA TYR A 204 15.93 0.20 8.10
C TYR A 204 15.34 -0.29 6.77
N SER A 205 14.03 -0.53 6.73
CA SER A 205 13.29 -1.07 5.59
C SER A 205 13.48 -0.29 4.29
N GLY A 206 13.65 1.03 4.33
CA GLY A 206 13.88 1.86 3.15
C GLY A 206 15.15 1.53 2.36
N SER A 207 16.09 0.77 2.92
CA SER A 207 17.22 0.19 2.17
C SER A 207 16.74 -0.76 1.07
N PHE A 208 15.64 -1.48 1.34
CA PHE A 208 15.05 -2.40 0.38
C PHE A 208 14.43 -1.69 -0.82
N ALA A 209 14.25 -0.37 -0.82
CA ALA A 209 13.87 0.36 -2.03
C ALA A 209 14.85 0.12 -3.20
N ASN A 210 16.11 -0.22 -2.90
CA ASN A 210 17.11 -0.54 -3.90
C ASN A 210 16.86 -1.88 -4.63
N PHE A 211 15.88 -2.70 -4.23
CA PHE A 211 15.55 -3.94 -4.95
C PHE A 211 15.02 -3.73 -6.37
N ILE A 212 14.66 -2.48 -6.71
CA ILE A 212 14.30 -2.07 -8.07
C ILE A 212 15.51 -2.14 -9.02
N TYR A 213 16.74 -2.09 -8.51
CA TYR A 213 17.95 -2.20 -9.33
C TYR A 213 18.36 -3.65 -9.54
N GLN A 214 19.04 -3.93 -10.65
CA GLN A 214 19.64 -5.25 -10.87
C GLN A 214 20.58 -5.61 -9.72
N GLY A 215 20.40 -6.80 -9.14
CA GLY A 215 21.15 -7.26 -7.97
C GLY A 215 21.01 -6.38 -6.73
N GLY A 216 20.05 -5.45 -6.68
CA GLY A 216 19.83 -4.57 -5.53
C GLY A 216 20.89 -3.50 -5.33
N ASP A 217 21.67 -3.16 -6.37
CA ASP A 217 22.75 -2.17 -6.31
C ASP A 217 22.34 -0.87 -7.04
N PRO A 218 22.23 0.29 -6.36
CA PRO A 218 21.83 1.55 -6.98
C PRO A 218 22.83 2.08 -8.02
N ARG A 219 24.01 1.49 -8.15
CA ARG A 219 24.99 1.79 -9.21
C ARG A 219 24.70 1.03 -10.51
N ARG A 220 23.76 0.07 -10.49
CA ARG A 220 23.34 -0.71 -11.65
C ARG A 220 22.04 -0.17 -12.23
N PRO A 221 21.70 -0.51 -13.48
CA PRO A 221 20.42 -0.10 -14.07
C PRO A 221 19.23 -0.64 -13.26
N VAL A 222 18.12 0.09 -13.33
CA VAL A 222 16.83 -0.42 -12.82
C VAL A 222 16.49 -1.72 -13.55
N ALA A 223 16.12 -2.76 -12.81
CA ALA A 223 15.74 -4.06 -13.35
C ALA A 223 14.60 -3.91 -14.37
N LEU A 224 14.58 -4.77 -15.39
CA LEU A 224 13.52 -4.75 -16.41
C LEU A 224 12.19 -5.26 -15.85
N GLN A 225 12.24 -6.27 -14.97
CA GLN A 225 11.10 -6.73 -14.20
C GLN A 225 10.53 -5.58 -13.37
N THR A 226 9.22 -5.38 -13.42
CA THR A 226 8.54 -4.34 -12.64
C THR A 226 8.57 -4.68 -11.15
N ARG A 227 9.20 -3.81 -10.37
CA ARG A 227 9.35 -3.94 -8.91
C ARG A 227 9.02 -2.60 -8.25
N CYS A 228 8.22 -2.62 -7.20
CA CYS A 228 7.99 -1.45 -6.36
C CYS A 228 7.67 -1.87 -4.93
N GLY A 229 7.91 -0.98 -3.97
CA GLY A 229 7.67 -1.32 -2.58
C GLY A 229 7.43 -0.13 -1.68
N PHE A 230 6.97 -0.45 -0.49
CA PHE A 230 6.54 0.48 0.54
C PHE A 230 7.16 0.07 1.87
N PHE A 231 7.82 1.01 2.52
CA PHE A 231 8.70 0.74 3.65
C PHE A 231 8.33 1.62 4.83
N ALA A 232 8.36 1.04 6.03
CA ALA A 232 8.01 1.77 7.24
C ALA A 232 8.92 2.97 7.51
N THR A 233 10.21 2.90 7.17
CA THR A 233 11.15 3.97 7.49
C THR A 233 12.34 4.02 6.54
N ILE A 234 13.16 5.05 6.61
CA ILE A 234 14.35 5.23 5.76
C ILE A 234 15.50 4.26 6.11
N LYS A 235 16.45 4.07 5.18
CA LYS A 235 17.57 3.10 5.28
C LYS A 235 18.50 3.27 6.50
N SER A 236 18.48 4.42 7.17
CA SER A 236 19.35 4.75 8.31
C SER A 236 18.65 4.71 9.67
N ARG A 237 17.31 4.55 9.71
CA ARG A 237 16.52 4.73 10.93
C ARG A 237 15.85 3.42 11.39
N PRO A 238 15.80 3.15 12.71
CA PRO A 238 14.90 2.15 13.27
C PRO A 238 13.43 2.48 13.00
N SER A 239 12.57 1.46 13.05
CA SER A 239 11.12 1.60 12.96
C SER A 239 10.45 1.23 14.28
N VAL A 240 9.20 1.62 14.47
CA VAL A 240 8.37 1.17 15.61
C VAL A 240 7.56 -0.08 15.24
N GLY A 241 6.98 -0.76 16.23
CA GLY A 241 6.08 -1.91 16.00
C GLY A 241 6.57 -3.24 16.54
N CYS A 242 7.84 -3.37 16.92
CA CYS A 242 8.36 -4.56 17.61
C CYS A 242 8.23 -4.37 19.12
N THR A 243 7.10 -4.80 19.71
CA THR A 243 6.84 -4.67 21.16
C THR A 243 6.25 -5.97 21.74
N PRO A 244 6.63 -6.37 22.97
CA PRO A 244 6.07 -7.53 23.63
C PRO A 244 4.74 -7.24 24.36
N GLU A 245 4.26 -5.99 24.38
CA GLU A 245 2.96 -5.64 24.96
C GLU A 245 1.83 -6.36 24.21
N VAL A 246 0.74 -6.76 24.87
CA VAL A 246 -0.24 -7.72 24.31
C VAL A 246 -1.47 -7.09 23.65
N ASN A 247 -1.80 -5.84 23.99
CA ASN A 247 -3.05 -5.21 23.57
C ASN A 247 -2.95 -4.70 22.13
N GLU A 248 -3.75 -5.28 21.23
CA GLU A 248 -3.75 -4.92 19.81
C GLU A 248 -4.10 -3.45 19.54
N ALA A 249 -4.90 -2.83 20.42
CA ALA A 249 -5.28 -1.43 20.29
C ALA A 249 -4.11 -0.45 20.51
N ASP A 250 -3.03 -0.91 21.14
CA ASP A 250 -1.88 -0.06 21.45
C ASP A 250 -0.81 -0.09 20.33
N TYR A 251 -1.00 -0.92 19.31
CA TYR A 251 -0.03 -1.06 18.21
C TYR A 251 -0.27 -0.08 17.07
N ARG A 252 0.63 0.91 16.99
CA ARG A 252 0.62 1.97 15.98
C ARG A 252 1.86 1.92 15.09
N ASP A 253 2.01 0.81 14.35
CA ASP A 253 3.08 0.68 13.38
C ASP A 253 2.62 0.99 11.95
N TYR A 254 3.59 1.17 11.05
CA TYR A 254 3.32 1.48 9.65
C TYR A 254 2.37 0.48 8.97
N SER A 255 2.46 -0.82 9.30
CA SER A 255 1.58 -1.84 8.71
C SER A 255 0.15 -1.75 9.19
N SER A 256 -0.08 -1.34 10.45
CA SER A 256 -1.41 -1.00 10.95
C SER A 256 -2.10 0.00 10.02
N SER A 257 -1.44 1.14 9.79
CA SER A 257 -1.98 2.26 9.01
C SER A 257 -2.09 1.95 7.52
N PHE A 258 -1.09 1.28 6.94
CA PHE A 258 -1.10 0.93 5.52
C PHE A 258 -2.28 0.01 5.18
N PHE A 259 -2.49 -1.06 5.96
CA PHE A 259 -3.61 -1.97 5.71
C PHE A 259 -4.97 -1.38 6.12
N ALA A 260 -5.00 -0.43 7.06
CA ALA A 260 -6.20 0.33 7.37
C ALA A 260 -6.62 1.20 6.18
N GLY A 261 -5.69 1.94 5.58
CA GLY A 261 -5.93 2.70 4.36
C GLY A 261 -6.39 1.80 3.21
N LEU A 262 -5.77 0.63 3.03
CA LEU A 262 -6.09 -0.29 1.93
C LEU A 262 -7.48 -0.95 2.06
N SER A 263 -7.87 -1.38 3.26
CA SER A 263 -9.14 -2.10 3.48
C SER A 263 -10.29 -1.22 3.97
N GLY A 264 -10.00 0.01 4.39
CA GLY A 264 -10.95 0.89 5.05
C GLY A 264 -11.36 0.43 6.45
N GLN A 265 -10.61 -0.52 7.05
CA GLN A 265 -10.85 -1.06 8.38
C GLN A 265 -9.55 -1.13 9.17
N ASP A 266 -9.56 -0.68 10.43
CA ASP A 266 -8.40 -0.78 11.31
C ASP A 266 -8.22 -2.19 11.91
N ARG A 267 -7.20 -2.33 12.77
CA ARG A 267 -6.86 -3.60 13.44
C ARG A 267 -7.98 -4.22 14.25
N THR A 268 -8.88 -3.39 14.76
CA THR A 268 -10.03 -3.79 15.58
C THR A 268 -11.29 -4.02 14.75
N GLY A 269 -11.22 -3.79 13.43
CA GLY A 269 -12.34 -3.90 12.51
C GLY A 269 -13.21 -2.65 12.44
N GLN A 270 -12.79 -1.53 13.05
CA GLN A 270 -13.52 -0.27 12.93
C GLN A 270 -13.23 0.39 11.57
N ARG A 271 -14.23 1.07 11.02
CA ARG A 271 -14.06 1.79 9.75
C ARG A 271 -13.14 2.99 9.95
N VAL A 272 -12.22 3.17 9.00
CA VAL A 272 -11.39 4.38 8.89
C VAL A 272 -11.85 5.26 7.72
N ALA A 273 -11.32 6.48 7.64
CA ALA A 273 -11.53 7.33 6.48
C ALA A 273 -11.02 6.65 5.20
N SER A 274 -11.73 6.83 4.09
CA SER A 274 -11.29 6.27 2.80
C SER A 274 -9.97 6.88 2.35
N ALA A 275 -9.07 6.02 1.86
CA ALA A 275 -7.83 6.44 1.20
C ALA A 275 -8.00 6.64 -0.32
N ASP A 276 -9.19 6.43 -0.90
CA ASP A 276 -9.49 6.69 -2.31
C ASP A 276 -9.49 8.21 -2.58
N TYR A 277 -8.29 8.78 -2.73
CA TYR A 277 -8.06 10.21 -2.85
C TYR A 277 -8.28 10.69 -4.28
N ASN A 278 -8.12 9.81 -5.27
CA ASN A 278 -8.40 10.12 -6.67
C ASN A 278 -9.88 9.89 -7.06
N ARG A 279 -10.66 9.21 -6.20
CA ARG A 279 -12.10 8.90 -6.35
C ARG A 279 -12.40 7.98 -7.54
N ASP A 280 -11.52 7.04 -7.84
CA ASP A 280 -11.70 6.05 -8.90
C ASP A 280 -12.45 4.79 -8.43
N GLY A 281 -12.82 4.73 -7.14
CA GLY A 281 -13.60 3.65 -6.55
C GLY A 281 -12.77 2.44 -6.11
N ARG A 282 -11.45 2.53 -6.15
CA ARG A 282 -10.50 1.56 -5.59
C ARG A 282 -9.46 2.30 -4.76
N VAL A 283 -8.77 1.58 -3.87
CA VAL A 283 -7.62 2.13 -3.14
C VAL A 283 -6.36 1.50 -3.71
N SER A 284 -5.49 2.32 -4.28
CA SER A 284 -4.15 1.89 -4.71
C SER A 284 -3.19 1.73 -3.53
N TYR A 285 -2.09 1.00 -3.71
CA TYR A 285 -1.05 0.93 -2.68
C TYR A 285 -0.42 2.29 -2.39
N ALA A 286 -0.29 3.16 -3.40
CA ALA A 286 0.19 4.53 -3.23
C ALA A 286 -0.76 5.37 -2.33
N GLU A 287 -2.06 5.18 -2.46
CA GLU A 287 -3.06 5.80 -1.59
C GLU A 287 -3.03 5.25 -0.16
N ALA A 288 -2.91 3.92 -0.02
CA ALA A 288 -2.70 3.30 1.29
C ALA A 288 -1.41 3.77 1.97
N HIS A 289 -0.34 3.99 1.19
CA HIS A 289 0.90 4.59 1.67
C HIS A 289 0.70 6.04 2.11
N ALA A 290 0.01 6.85 1.31
CA ALA A 290 -0.33 8.23 1.64
C ALA A 290 -1.15 8.33 2.93
N PHE A 291 -2.13 7.43 3.11
CA PHE A 291 -2.89 7.29 4.36
C PHE A 291 -1.92 7.06 5.53
N ALA A 292 -1.01 6.09 5.43
CA ALA A 292 -0.04 5.76 6.48
C ALA A 292 0.95 6.89 6.81
N LYS A 293 1.23 7.82 5.89
CA LYS A 293 2.10 8.98 6.15
C LYS A 293 1.46 10.01 7.09
N VAL A 294 0.13 10.11 7.08
CA VAL A 294 -0.63 11.11 7.85
C VAL A 294 -1.40 10.53 9.03
N ASP A 295 -1.64 9.22 9.01
CA ASP A 295 -2.28 8.46 10.07
C ASP A 295 -1.47 8.49 11.38
N GLU A 296 -2.01 7.83 12.41
CA GLU A 296 -1.62 7.80 13.82
C GLU A 296 -0.13 7.97 14.18
N GLN A 297 0.06 8.34 15.45
CA GLN A 297 1.29 8.71 16.15
C GLN A 297 2.44 7.68 15.99
N SER A 298 3.21 7.81 14.93
CA SER A 298 4.46 7.07 14.73
C SER A 298 5.62 8.01 14.48
N THR A 299 6.81 7.61 14.92
CA THR A 299 8.06 8.31 14.63
C THR A 299 8.69 7.88 13.30
N ASP A 300 8.10 6.90 12.63
CA ASP A 300 8.55 6.38 11.34
C ASP A 300 8.64 7.47 10.26
N LEU A 301 9.43 7.21 9.22
CA LEU A 301 9.51 8.05 8.02
C LEU A 301 9.17 7.19 6.80
N PRO A 302 7.87 6.88 6.58
CA PRO A 302 7.49 5.97 5.51
C PRO A 302 7.94 6.49 4.15
N VAL A 303 8.41 5.56 3.32
CA VAL A 303 8.85 5.85 1.94
C VAL A 303 8.39 4.75 0.99
N SER A 304 8.16 5.12 -0.28
CA SER A 304 8.03 4.17 -1.38
C SER A 304 9.32 4.05 -2.20
N THR A 305 9.37 3.10 -3.13
CA THR A 305 10.47 2.98 -4.10
C THR A 305 10.65 4.22 -4.96
N LEU A 306 9.55 4.78 -5.47
CA LEU A 306 9.58 6.02 -6.25
C LEU A 306 10.09 7.19 -5.41
N GLU A 307 9.64 7.29 -4.16
CA GLU A 307 10.08 8.37 -3.27
C GLU A 307 11.58 8.30 -2.96
N VAL A 308 12.12 7.11 -2.65
CA VAL A 308 13.56 6.95 -2.45
C VAL A 308 14.32 7.29 -3.72
N TRP A 309 13.85 6.82 -4.89
CA TRP A 309 14.49 7.12 -6.16
C TRP A 309 14.52 8.63 -6.45
N LEU A 310 13.40 9.34 -6.25
CA LEU A 310 13.29 10.78 -6.43
C LEU A 310 14.20 11.55 -5.46
N GLN A 311 14.28 11.13 -4.18
CA GLN A 311 15.14 11.78 -3.20
C GLN A 311 16.63 11.66 -3.55
N GLU A 312 17.05 10.51 -4.08
CA GLU A 312 18.42 10.30 -4.57
C GLU A 312 18.70 11.15 -5.83
N GLN A 313 17.73 11.29 -6.76
CA GLN A 313 17.88 12.21 -7.90
C GLN A 313 17.98 13.67 -7.46
N ALA A 314 17.25 14.03 -6.40
CA ALA A 314 17.19 15.40 -5.94
C ALA A 314 18.51 15.89 -5.34
N GLY A 315 19.26 15.04 -4.61
CA GLY A 315 20.61 15.36 -4.14
C GLY A 315 20.74 16.79 -3.57
N ARG A 316 21.51 17.65 -4.25
CA ARG A 316 21.74 19.05 -3.83
C ARG A 316 20.55 19.99 -4.08
N SER A 317 19.57 19.58 -4.88
CA SER A 317 18.37 20.37 -5.21
C SER A 317 17.33 20.39 -4.08
N HIS A 318 17.49 19.61 -3.00
CA HIS A 318 16.55 19.59 -1.86
C HIS A 318 16.23 21.00 -1.36
N GLN A 319 17.26 21.81 -1.09
CA GLN A 319 17.07 23.17 -0.57
C GLN A 319 16.36 24.08 -1.57
N GLN A 320 16.69 23.98 -2.86
CA GLN A 320 16.04 24.75 -3.91
C GLN A 320 14.57 24.38 -4.07
N ILE A 321 14.23 23.10 -3.97
CA ILE A 321 12.84 22.63 -4.02
C ILE A 321 12.07 23.16 -2.80
N LEU A 322 12.61 22.99 -1.59
CA LEU A 322 11.95 23.42 -0.35
C LEU A 322 11.85 24.94 -0.18
N ALA A 323 12.62 25.71 -0.95
CA ALA A 323 12.54 27.17 -1.02
C ALA A 323 11.36 27.68 -1.89
N GLN A 324 10.75 26.82 -2.70
CA GLN A 324 9.58 27.21 -3.49
C GLN A 324 8.32 27.31 -2.60
N PRO A 325 7.39 28.23 -2.92
CA PRO A 325 6.08 28.22 -2.28
C PRO A 325 5.40 26.86 -2.45
N MET A 326 4.85 26.30 -1.36
CA MET A 326 4.24 24.96 -1.39
C MET A 326 3.12 24.84 -2.42
N VAL A 327 2.36 25.92 -2.67
CA VAL A 327 1.33 25.99 -3.71
C VAL A 327 1.87 25.74 -5.12
N THR A 328 3.11 26.14 -5.39
CA THR A 328 3.76 25.94 -6.70
C THR A 328 4.12 24.47 -6.92
N LEU A 329 4.52 23.78 -5.84
CA LEU A 329 4.80 22.34 -5.87
C LEU A 329 3.48 21.54 -6.00
N LEU A 330 2.46 21.92 -5.24
CA LEU A 330 1.14 21.27 -5.25
C LEU A 330 0.42 21.32 -6.61
N ALA A 331 0.82 22.23 -7.50
CA ALA A 331 0.26 22.32 -8.85
C ALA A 331 0.47 21.04 -9.69
N THR A 332 1.54 20.29 -9.43
CA THR A 332 1.88 19.04 -10.13
C THR A 332 1.75 17.80 -9.24
N ALA A 333 1.30 17.96 -8.00
CA ALA A 333 1.12 16.84 -7.08
C ALA A 333 -0.02 15.92 -7.54
N ARG A 334 0.20 14.60 -7.48
CA ARG A 334 -0.86 13.61 -7.63
C ARG A 334 -1.85 13.67 -6.45
N PRO A 335 -3.08 13.14 -6.57
CA PRO A 335 -4.11 13.25 -5.53
C PRO A 335 -3.66 12.80 -4.15
N GLU A 336 -2.98 11.65 -4.06
CA GLU A 336 -2.47 11.08 -2.81
C GLU A 336 -1.34 11.92 -2.20
N GLN A 337 -0.46 12.49 -3.03
CA GLN A 337 0.60 13.40 -2.58
C GLN A 337 0.03 14.71 -2.04
N ARG A 338 -0.95 15.28 -2.76
CA ARG A 338 -1.65 16.50 -2.34
C ARG A 338 -2.32 16.27 -0.99
N TYR A 339 -3.00 15.15 -0.81
CA TYR A 339 -3.62 14.80 0.46
C TYR A 339 -2.60 14.76 1.62
N VAL A 340 -1.43 14.15 1.41
CA VAL A 340 -0.35 14.11 2.43
C VAL A 340 0.11 15.52 2.79
N VAL A 341 0.44 16.34 1.79
CA VAL A 341 0.93 17.70 2.01
C VAL A 341 -0.12 18.55 2.70
N GLU A 342 -1.36 18.57 2.22
CA GLU A 342 -2.44 19.37 2.79
C GLU A 342 -2.77 18.96 4.23
N SER A 343 -2.81 17.66 4.52
CA SER A 343 -3.06 17.13 5.88
C SER A 343 -1.95 17.53 6.85
N LEU A 344 -0.68 17.42 6.44
CA LEU A 344 0.45 17.78 7.30
C LEU A 344 0.57 19.30 7.46
N MET A 345 0.30 20.07 6.42
CA MET A 345 0.25 21.53 6.53
C MET A 345 -0.85 21.99 7.48
N GLN A 346 -2.04 21.39 7.40
CA GLN A 346 -3.13 21.67 8.33
C GLN A 346 -2.73 21.36 9.77
N ARG A 347 -2.07 20.21 10.01
CA ARG A 347 -1.54 19.83 11.33
C ARG A 347 -0.61 20.89 11.93
N PHE A 348 0.21 21.54 11.11
CA PHE A 348 1.16 22.57 11.56
C PHE A 348 0.69 24.02 11.39
N GLY A 349 -0.54 24.24 10.91
CA GLY A 349 -1.06 25.58 10.63
C GLY A 349 -0.27 26.35 9.58
N MET A 350 0.32 25.66 8.60
CA MET A 350 1.15 26.27 7.55
C MET A 350 0.32 26.83 6.40
N ASN A 351 0.78 27.94 5.82
CA ASN A 351 0.15 28.56 4.65
C ASN A 351 0.83 28.10 3.35
N LYS A 352 0.05 27.62 2.38
CA LYS A 352 0.54 27.15 1.06
C LYS A 352 1.24 28.21 0.22
N THR A 353 1.01 29.49 0.46
CA THR A 353 1.71 30.55 -0.26
C THR A 353 3.15 30.75 0.22
N GLN A 354 3.53 30.13 1.34
CA GLN A 354 4.90 30.17 1.88
C GLN A 354 5.66 28.91 1.50
N SER A 355 6.99 28.98 1.57
CA SER A 355 7.86 27.82 1.38
C SER A 355 8.01 27.00 2.66
N PHE A 356 8.46 25.75 2.52
CA PHE A 356 8.77 24.90 3.66
C PHE A 356 9.97 25.44 4.44
N LEU A 357 10.98 26.03 3.79
CA LEU A 357 12.13 26.58 4.49
C LEU A 357 11.78 27.78 5.37
N GLU A 358 10.91 28.68 4.90
CA GLU A 358 10.45 29.85 5.66
C GLU A 358 9.63 29.46 6.89
N THR A 359 8.75 28.47 6.75
CA THR A 359 7.76 28.12 7.78
C THR A 359 8.21 26.97 8.67
N GLY A 360 8.95 26.00 8.12
CA GLY A 360 9.40 24.80 8.80
C GLY A 360 10.32 25.09 9.99
N GLN A 361 11.22 26.08 9.89
CA GLN A 361 12.07 26.50 11.01
C GLN A 361 11.26 27.11 12.15
N ALA A 362 10.28 27.96 11.83
CA ALA A 362 9.40 28.58 12.82
C ALA A 362 8.53 27.54 13.53
N VAL A 363 8.02 26.56 12.78
CA VAL A 363 7.27 25.43 13.34
C VAL A 363 8.17 24.57 14.22
N ALA A 364 9.34 24.14 13.74
CA ALA A 364 10.32 23.37 14.51
C ALA A 364 10.70 24.03 15.83
N SER A 365 10.90 25.35 15.84
CA SER A 365 11.30 26.12 17.03
C SER A 365 10.20 26.24 18.10
N ARG A 366 8.93 26.03 17.74
CA ARG A 366 7.77 26.18 18.64
C ARG A 366 7.26 24.85 19.19
N MET A 367 7.70 23.73 18.64
CA MET A 367 7.20 22.42 19.02
C MET A 367 7.95 21.88 20.24
N PRO A 368 7.24 21.25 21.20
CA PRO A 368 7.90 20.41 22.19
C PRO A 368 8.66 19.28 21.46
N PRO A 369 9.80 18.80 21.99
CA PRO A 369 10.68 17.85 21.34
C PRO A 369 10.10 16.43 21.36
N SER A 370 8.86 16.25 20.89
CA SER A 370 8.32 14.92 20.62
C SER A 370 8.85 14.43 19.27
N SER A 371 9.39 13.21 19.29
CA SER A 371 9.95 12.54 18.11
C SER A 371 8.90 12.35 16.99
N GLU A 372 7.61 12.31 17.33
CA GLU A 372 6.49 12.17 16.39
C GLU A 372 6.23 13.46 15.60
N GLN A 373 6.13 14.62 16.26
CA GLN A 373 5.90 15.89 15.57
C GLN A 373 7.07 16.21 14.62
N GLN A 374 8.30 15.92 15.04
CA GLN A 374 9.46 16.04 14.17
C GLN A 374 9.38 15.07 12.97
N ALA A 375 8.88 13.85 13.18
CA ALA A 375 8.67 12.90 12.09
C ALA A 375 7.65 13.43 11.07
N TYR A 376 6.48 13.91 11.50
CA TYR A 376 5.48 14.49 10.58
C TYR A 376 6.00 15.71 9.82
N LEU A 377 6.75 16.61 10.47
CA LEU A 377 7.37 17.74 9.79
C LEU A 377 8.40 17.27 8.74
N THR A 378 9.17 16.23 9.07
CA THR A 378 10.12 15.60 8.14
C THR A 378 9.39 14.96 6.95
N ARG A 379 8.28 14.24 7.19
CA ARG A 379 7.44 13.64 6.13
C ARG A 379 6.91 14.70 5.15
N LEU A 380 6.50 15.86 5.66
CA LEU A 380 6.06 16.98 4.81
C LEU A 380 7.20 17.46 3.88
N GLY A 381 8.40 17.68 4.45
CA GLY A 381 9.57 18.07 3.66
C GLY A 381 9.92 17.02 2.60
N MET A 382 9.91 15.73 2.97
CA MET A 382 10.15 14.62 2.03
C MET A 382 9.13 14.61 0.89
N GLU A 383 7.84 14.79 1.19
CA GLU A 383 6.78 14.79 0.16
C GLU A 383 6.94 15.96 -0.82
N LEU A 384 7.26 17.15 -0.31
CA LEU A 384 7.52 18.32 -1.15
C LEU A 384 8.75 18.13 -2.04
N ILE A 385 9.80 17.46 -1.55
CA ILE A 385 10.96 17.07 -2.36
C ILE A 385 10.54 16.10 -3.47
N ASN A 386 9.75 15.08 -3.14
CA ASN A 386 9.27 14.09 -4.13
C ASN A 386 8.49 14.79 -5.26
N ILE A 387 7.51 15.63 -4.93
CA ILE A 387 6.70 16.37 -5.90
C ILE A 387 7.58 17.30 -6.76
N GLY A 388 8.46 18.07 -6.12
CA GLY A 388 9.31 19.04 -6.82
C GLY A 388 10.34 18.37 -7.72
N MET A 389 10.92 17.25 -7.29
CA MET A 389 11.89 16.53 -8.11
C MET A 389 11.24 15.86 -9.31
N GLU A 390 10.07 15.25 -9.14
CA GLU A 390 9.34 14.68 -10.26
C GLU A 390 9.01 15.75 -11.32
N LYS A 391 8.52 16.91 -10.89
CA LYS A 391 8.26 18.05 -11.77
C LYS A 391 9.51 18.43 -12.56
N GLN A 392 10.65 18.63 -11.87
CA GLN A 392 11.92 18.98 -12.50
C GLN A 392 12.37 17.95 -13.54
N LEU A 393 12.30 16.65 -13.24
CA LEU A 393 12.70 15.59 -14.16
C LEU A 393 11.80 15.53 -15.41
N ARG A 394 10.49 15.75 -15.23
CA ARG A 394 9.54 15.81 -16.34
C ARG A 394 9.80 17.03 -17.23
N GLU A 395 10.05 18.20 -16.64
CA GLU A 395 10.36 19.44 -17.36
C GLU A 395 11.69 19.38 -18.12
N GLN A 396 12.68 18.66 -17.58
CA GLN A 396 13.97 18.42 -18.25
C GLN A 396 13.84 17.50 -19.48
N GLY A 397 12.75 16.74 -19.60
CA GLY A 397 12.48 15.89 -20.77
C GLY A 397 13.38 14.67 -20.91
N ASN A 398 14.03 14.20 -19.83
CA ASN A 398 14.86 12.99 -19.88
C ASN A 398 13.97 11.74 -19.99
N THR A 399 13.89 11.19 -21.20
CA THR A 399 13.01 10.05 -21.53
C THR A 399 13.25 8.81 -20.67
N MET A 400 14.49 8.53 -20.27
CA MET A 400 14.82 7.37 -19.44
C MET A 400 14.36 7.55 -17.99
N GLN A 401 14.56 8.74 -17.43
CA GLN A 401 14.09 9.08 -16.09
C GLN A 401 12.56 9.12 -16.04
N ILE A 402 11.92 9.71 -17.04
CA ILE A 402 10.45 9.73 -17.16
C ILE A 402 9.89 8.31 -17.27
N ALA A 403 10.46 7.45 -18.12
CA ALA A 403 10.04 6.06 -18.22
C ALA A 403 10.21 5.28 -16.89
N THR A 404 11.24 5.61 -16.12
CA THR A 404 11.44 5.03 -14.78
C THR A 404 10.35 5.49 -13.82
N ILE A 405 10.05 6.79 -13.78
CA ILE A 405 8.97 7.36 -12.96
C ILE A 405 7.64 6.71 -13.33
N ASP A 406 7.28 6.71 -14.61
CA ASP A 406 5.97 6.22 -15.07
C ASP A 406 5.80 4.72 -14.77
N ARG A 407 6.87 3.93 -14.89
CA ARG A 407 6.84 2.51 -14.51
C ARG A 407 6.66 2.31 -13.00
N LEU A 408 7.33 3.11 -12.17
CA LEU A 408 7.17 3.02 -10.72
C LEU A 408 5.78 3.48 -10.28
N ILE A 409 5.26 4.59 -10.83
CA ILE A 409 3.87 5.03 -10.63
C ILE A 409 2.89 3.93 -11.04
N ALA A 410 3.07 3.30 -12.20
CA ALA A 410 2.21 2.22 -12.66
C ALA A 410 2.27 0.97 -11.77
N CYS A 411 3.40 0.73 -11.09
CA CYS A 411 3.52 -0.35 -10.12
C CYS A 411 2.85 0.01 -8.78
N GLU A 412 3.12 1.21 -8.26
CA GLU A 412 2.63 1.68 -6.96
C GLU A 412 1.12 2.00 -6.99
N SER A 413 0.56 2.33 -8.16
CA SER A 413 -0.89 2.56 -8.36
C SER A 413 -1.73 1.28 -8.51
N ARG A 414 -1.10 0.09 -8.45
CA ARG A 414 -1.83 -1.17 -8.42
C ARG A 414 -2.64 -1.28 -7.13
N SER A 415 -3.66 -2.12 -7.18
CA SER A 415 -4.47 -2.54 -6.04
C SER A 415 -4.68 -4.05 -6.12
N TRP A 416 -5.27 -4.63 -5.08
CA TRP A 416 -5.89 -5.94 -5.16
C TRP A 416 -7.37 -5.85 -5.48
#